data_AF-A0A3D2HFZ2-F1
#
_entry.id   AF-A0A3D2HFZ2-F1
#
_cell.length_a   1.000
_cell.length_b   1.000
_cell.length_c   1.000
_cell.angle_alpha   90.00
_cell.angle_beta   90.00
_cell.angle_gamma   90.00
#
_symmetry.space_group_name_H-M   'P 1'
#
loop_
_entity.id
_entity.type
_entity.pdbx_description
1 polymer ?
#
loop_
_entity_poly.entity_id
_entity_poly.type
_entity_poly.pdbx_seq_one_letter_code
_entity_poly.pdbx_strand_id
1 'polypeptide(L)'
;MNQDLIPVILSCDDKFVRHAACTIASIVKNSDRRYQFYLLDCGISERNKQKLAAWDLGGNTLKVMPMGKVEVFEQVPLKPWFSPAIFYRLLIPELFPELTKAIYLDSDIVVVRDLGELWDIDLG
;
A
#
# COMPACT_ATOMS: atom_id res chain seq x y z
N MET A 1 3.49 1.48 26.36
CA MET A 1 2.58 2.05 25.35
C MET A 1 2.56 1.04 24.21
N ASN A 2 1.44 0.38 23.96
CA ASN A 2 1.30 -0.42 22.74
C ASN A 2 1.53 0.53 21.57
N GLN A 3 2.64 0.34 20.85
CA GLN A 3 2.85 1.07 19.60
C GLN A 3 2.06 0.33 18.54
N ASP A 4 0.77 0.66 18.45
CA ASP A 4 -0.05 0.16 17.36
C ASP A 4 0.55 0.66 16.05
N LEU A 5 0.89 -0.28 15.17
CA LEU A 5 1.47 0.02 13.86
C LEU A 5 0.46 0.79 13.03
N ILE A 6 0.84 1.94 12.47
CA ILE A 6 -0.04 2.75 11.61
C ILE A 6 -0.23 2.00 10.27
N PRO A 7 -1.46 1.59 9.92
CA PRO A 7 -1.73 0.87 8.68
C PRO A 7 -1.67 1.80 7.47
N VAL A 8 -0.79 1.48 6.52
CA VAL A 8 -0.63 2.20 5.26
C VAL A 8 -0.85 1.25 4.10
N ILE A 9 -1.76 1.58 3.21
CA ILE A 9 -2.18 0.74 2.09
C ILE A 9 -1.74 1.38 0.79
N LEU A 10 -1.09 0.60 -0.07
CA LEU A 10 -0.72 0.96 -1.44
C LEU A 10 -1.16 -0.14 -2.39
N SER A 11 -1.35 0.17 -3.66
CA SER A 11 -1.60 -0.81 -4.72
C SER A 11 -0.70 -0.56 -5.92
N CYS A 12 -0.08 -1.61 -6.47
CA CYS A 12 0.70 -1.48 -7.69
C CYS A 12 0.87 -2.81 -8.44
N ASP A 13 1.28 -2.71 -9.70
CA ASP A 13 1.74 -3.83 -10.52
C ASP A 13 3.29 -3.91 -10.54
N ASP A 14 3.84 -4.86 -11.31
CA ASP A 14 5.29 -5.04 -11.42
C ASP A 14 6.03 -3.81 -12.01
N LYS A 15 5.36 -2.99 -12.83
CA LYS A 15 5.98 -1.78 -13.41
C LYS A 15 6.12 -0.69 -12.36
N PHE A 16 5.15 -0.60 -11.44
CA PHE A 16 5.11 0.42 -10.41
C PHE A 16 5.73 0.00 -9.06
N VAL A 17 6.07 -1.28 -8.85
CA VAL A 17 6.61 -1.77 -7.58
C VAL A 17 7.87 -1.04 -7.08
N ARG A 18 8.73 -0.59 -8.00
CA ARG A 18 9.91 0.21 -7.64
C ARG A 18 9.55 1.60 -7.10
N HIS A 19 8.46 2.18 -7.61
CA HIS A 19 7.93 3.46 -7.16
C HIS A 19 7.24 3.27 -5.81
N ALA A 20 6.48 2.17 -5.63
CA ALA A 20 5.89 1.81 -4.34
C ALA A 20 6.97 1.66 -3.26
N ALA A 21 8.08 1.00 -3.59
CA ALA A 21 9.23 0.89 -2.70
C ALA A 21 9.85 2.26 -2.38
N CYS A 22 9.94 3.18 -3.35
CA CYS A 22 10.38 4.55 -3.10
C CYS A 22 9.43 5.30 -2.15
N THR A 23 8.12 5.17 -2.35
CA THR A 23 7.09 5.75 -1.48
C THR A 23 7.25 5.25 -0.04
N ILE A 24 7.30 3.93 0.16
CA ILE A 24 7.49 3.29 1.47
C ILE A 24 8.81 3.76 2.12
N ALA A 25 9.91 3.77 1.37
CA ALA A 25 11.21 4.20 1.87
C ALA A 25 11.18 5.67 2.32
N SER A 26 10.47 6.53 1.59
CA SER A 26 10.32 7.95 1.95
C SER A 26 9.51 8.14 3.24
N ILE A 27 8.50 7.30 3.50
CA ILE A 27 7.73 7.30 4.75
C ILE A 27 8.64 6.91 5.92
N VAL A 28 9.32 5.76 5.80
CA VAL A 28 10.23 5.24 6.85
C VAL A 28 11.36 6.21 7.15
N LYS A 29 11.87 6.94 6.14
CA LYS A 29 12.94 7.91 6.32
C LYS A 29 12.52 9.16 7.10
N ASN A 30 11.26 9.58 6.99
CA ASN A 30 10.78 10.86 7.51
C ASN A 30 9.94 10.74 8.79
N SER A 31 9.96 9.57 9.45
CA SER A 31 9.15 9.33 10.65
C SER A 31 9.81 8.33 11.59
N ASP A 32 9.79 8.62 12.89
CA ASP A 32 10.19 7.69 13.95
C ASP A 32 9.05 6.72 14.36
N ARG A 33 7.83 6.97 13.89
CA ARG A 33 6.67 6.10 14.13
C ARG A 33 6.80 4.77 13.39
N ARG A 34 6.02 3.78 13.86
CA ARG A 34 5.97 2.44 13.28
C ARG A 34 4.75 2.29 12.37
N TYR A 35 4.97 1.68 11.21
CA TYR A 35 3.98 1.47 10.17
C TYR A 35 3.86 -0.02 9.81
N GLN A 36 2.63 -0.43 9.51
CA GLN A 36 2.32 -1.69 8.85
C GLN A 36 1.89 -1.36 7.42
N PHE A 37 2.75 -1.68 6.46
CA PHE A 37 2.45 -1.50 5.05
C PHE A 37 1.68 -2.70 4.50
N TYR A 38 0.64 -2.44 3.72
CA TYR A 38 -0.08 -3.42 2.93
C TYR A 38 0.05 -3.04 1.45
N LEU A 39 0.69 -3.90 0.67
CA LEU A 39 0.84 -3.71 -0.77
C LEU A 39 -0.10 -4.64 -1.51
N LEU A 40 -1.17 -4.10 -2.07
CA LEU A 40 -2.10 -4.82 -2.93
C LEU A 40 -1.38 -5.14 -4.26
N ASP A 41 -1.03 -6.41 -4.41
CA ASP A 41 -0.24 -6.95 -5.51
C ASP A 41 -1.12 -7.19 -6.74
N CYS A 42 -0.93 -6.36 -7.76
CA CYS A 42 -1.69 -6.38 -9.01
C CYS A 42 -0.92 -7.09 -10.14
N GLY A 43 -0.15 -8.12 -9.82
CA GLY A 43 0.67 -8.86 -10.78
C GLY A 43 2.16 -8.50 -10.71
N ILE A 44 2.67 -8.28 -9.50
CA ILE A 44 4.09 -8.14 -9.20
C ILE A 44 4.79 -9.47 -9.47
N SER A 45 5.95 -9.43 -10.11
CA SER A 45 6.76 -10.61 -10.40
C SER A 45 7.31 -11.24 -9.12
N GLU A 46 7.49 -12.56 -9.12
CA GLU A 46 8.10 -13.29 -7.99
C GLU A 46 9.49 -12.75 -7.64
N ARG A 47 10.27 -12.34 -8.64
CA ARG A 47 11.57 -11.69 -8.43
C ARG A 47 11.44 -10.42 -7.59
N ASN A 48 10.44 -9.58 -7.84
CA ASN A 48 10.25 -8.35 -7.08
C ASN A 48 9.62 -8.63 -5.71
N LYS A 49 8.72 -9.61 -5.59
CA LYS A 49 8.22 -10.08 -4.29
C LYS A 49 9.34 -10.58 -3.38
N GLN A 50 10.29 -11.34 -3.91
CA GLN A 50 11.46 -11.80 -3.15
C GLN A 50 12.31 -10.62 -2.64
N LYS A 51 12.50 -9.57 -3.45
CA LYS A 51 13.19 -8.35 -3.00
C LYS A 51 12.43 -7.64 -1.88
N LEU A 52 11.11 -7.52 -2.01
CA LEU A 52 10.26 -6.91 -0.98
C LEU A 52 10.28 -7.72 0.32
N ALA A 53 10.25 -9.04 0.23
CA ALA A 53 10.29 -9.94 1.40
C ALA A 53 11.64 -9.89 2.13
N ALA A 54 12.74 -9.67 1.40
CA ALA A 54 14.09 -9.52 1.95
C ALA A 54 14.39 -8.10 2.45
N TRP A 55 13.46 -7.16 2.28
CA TRP A 55 13.71 -5.75 2.59
C TRP A 55 13.57 -5.49 4.10
N ASP A 56 14.68 -5.12 4.73
CA ASP A 56 14.66 -4.59 6.10
C ASP A 56 14.08 -3.17 6.12
N LEU A 57 12.93 -3.03 6.76
CA LEU A 57 12.21 -1.77 6.96
C LEU A 57 12.45 -1.18 8.36
N GLY A 58 13.51 -1.62 9.04
CA GLY A 58 14.00 -1.02 10.27
C GLY A 58 13.03 -1.14 11.45
N GLY A 59 12.22 -2.20 11.50
CA GLY A 59 11.18 -2.45 12.51
C GLY A 59 9.76 -2.06 12.09
N ASN A 60 9.58 -1.57 10.85
CA ASN A 60 8.28 -1.56 10.18
C ASN A 60 8.05 -2.89 9.44
N THR A 61 6.83 -3.15 9.00
CA THR A 61 6.45 -4.42 8.36
C THR A 61 5.77 -4.17 7.02
N LEU A 62 5.96 -5.09 6.06
CA LEU A 62 5.31 -5.05 4.76
C LEU A 62 4.64 -6.38 4.48
N LYS A 63 3.33 -6.34 4.20
CA LYS A 63 2.54 -7.48 3.75
C LYS A 63 2.15 -7.27 2.29
N VAL A 64 2.66 -8.13 1.41
CA VAL A 64 2.23 -8.16 -0.01
C VAL A 64 0.99 -9.04 -0.12
N MET A 65 -0.12 -8.47 -0.59
CA MET A 65 -1.42 -9.12 -0.64
C MET A 65 -1.84 -9.33 -2.10
N PRO A 66 -1.81 -10.57 -2.61
CA PRO A 66 -2.14 -10.85 -4.01
C PRO A 66 -3.59 -10.48 -4.28
N MET A 67 -3.79 -9.64 -5.29
CA MET A 67 -5.11 -9.31 -5.79
C MET A 67 -5.49 -10.28 -6.91
N GLY A 68 -6.52 -11.07 -6.65
CA GLY A 68 -7.16 -11.87 -7.69
C GLY A 68 -7.87 -10.98 -8.72
N LYS A 69 -8.30 -11.58 -9.83
CA LYS A 69 -9.20 -10.90 -10.76
C LYS A 69 -10.55 -10.66 -10.08
N VAL A 70 -11.06 -9.44 -10.22
CA VAL A 70 -12.37 -9.05 -9.69
C VAL A 70 -13.30 -8.88 -10.88
N GLU A 71 -14.21 -9.83 -11.07
CA GLU A 71 -15.06 -9.93 -12.29
C GLU A 71 -15.84 -8.64 -12.59
N VAL A 72 -16.34 -7.96 -11.54
CA VAL A 72 -17.06 -6.69 -11.70
C VAL A 72 -16.18 -5.62 -12.34
N PHE A 73 -14.89 -5.58 -12.03
CA PHE A 73 -13.96 -4.57 -12.58
C PHE A 73 -13.55 -4.89 -14.01
N GLU A 74 -13.59 -6.15 -14.43
CA GLU A 74 -13.36 -6.57 -15.82
C GLU A 74 -14.50 -6.13 -16.76
N GLN A 75 -15.71 -5.95 -16.21
CA GLN A 75 -16.88 -5.49 -16.97
C GLN A 75 -16.92 -3.96 -17.13
N VAL A 76 -16.06 -3.23 -16.41
CA VAL A 76 -15.96 -1.77 -16.55
C VAL A 76 -15.18 -1.45 -17.83
N PRO A 77 -15.73 -0.65 -18.76
CA PRO A 77 -15.03 -0.28 -19.98
C PRO A 77 -13.81 0.59 -19.65
N LEU A 78 -12.64 -0.04 -19.61
CA LEU A 78 -11.35 0.60 -19.40
C LEU A 78 -10.64 0.87 -20.72
N LYS A 79 -9.81 1.93 -20.75
CA LYS A 79 -8.87 2.10 -21.87
C LYS A 79 -7.84 0.95 -21.81
N PRO A 80 -7.28 0.50 -22.95
CA PRO A 80 -6.39 -0.68 -23.00
C PRO A 80 -5.14 -0.62 -22.11
N TRP A 81 -4.74 0.58 -21.68
CA TRP A 81 -3.58 0.81 -20.83
C TRP A 81 -3.91 0.99 -19.34
N PHE A 82 -5.20 0.99 -18.96
CA PHE A 82 -5.60 1.02 -17.55
C PHE A 82 -5.77 -0.41 -17.03
N SER A 83 -5.04 -0.72 -15.96
CA SER A 83 -5.21 -1.97 -15.22
C SER A 83 -6.43 -1.88 -14.30
N PRO A 84 -7.21 -2.96 -14.10
CA PRO A 84 -8.25 -3.05 -13.05
C PRO A 84 -7.74 -2.67 -11.65
N ALA A 85 -6.42 -2.71 -11.43
CA ALA A 85 -5.74 -2.22 -10.24
C ALA A 85 -6.20 -0.83 -9.76
N ILE A 86 -6.64 0.04 -10.68
CA ILE A 86 -7.15 1.37 -10.32
C ILE A 86 -8.38 1.32 -9.39
N PHE A 87 -9.15 0.24 -9.44
CA PHE A 87 -10.36 0.03 -8.64
C PHE A 87 -10.10 -0.69 -7.32
N TYR A 88 -8.93 -1.31 -7.10
CA TYR A 88 -8.69 -2.07 -5.88
C TYR A 88 -8.70 -1.22 -4.62
N ARG A 89 -8.47 0.09 -4.72
CA ARG A 89 -8.68 1.04 -3.62
C ARG A 89 -10.12 1.03 -3.08
N LEU A 90 -11.10 0.67 -3.92
CA LEU A 90 -12.51 0.59 -3.52
C LEU A 90 -12.80 -0.64 -2.66
N LEU A 91 -11.96 -1.68 -2.73
CA LEU A 91 -12.12 -2.91 -1.96
C LEU A 91 -11.45 -2.86 -0.59
N ILE A 92 -10.78 -1.74 -0.25
CA ILE A 92 -10.04 -1.62 1.00
C ILE A 92 -10.93 -1.91 2.23
N PRO A 93 -12.17 -1.38 2.35
CA PRO A 93 -13.02 -1.70 3.49
C PRO A 93 -13.34 -3.19 3.63
N GLU A 94 -13.54 -3.90 2.51
CA GLU A 94 -13.84 -5.33 2.49
C GLU A 94 -12.61 -6.21 2.72
N LEU A 95 -11.43 -5.75 2.31
CA LEU A 95 -10.16 -6.45 2.49
C LEU A 95 -9.62 -6.35 3.91
N PHE A 96 -9.99 -5.28 4.62
CA PHE A 96 -9.52 -4.96 5.96
C PHE A 96 -10.68 -4.61 6.92
N PRO A 97 -11.66 -5.51 7.11
CA PRO A 97 -12.83 -5.24 7.94
C PRO A 97 -12.49 -5.01 9.42
N GLU A 98 -11.30 -5.44 9.85
CA GLU A 98 -10.77 -5.24 11.20
C GLU A 98 -10.16 -3.85 11.42
N LEU A 99 -9.81 -3.12 10.36
CA LEU A 99 -9.21 -1.80 10.47
C LEU A 99 -10.30 -0.73 10.63
N THR A 100 -10.25 0.00 11.74
CA THR A 100 -11.13 1.16 11.97
C THR A 100 -10.66 2.41 11.26
N LYS A 101 -9.37 2.50 10.91
CA LYS A 101 -8.75 3.62 10.20
C LYS A 101 -7.52 3.12 9.45
N ALA A 102 -7.26 3.67 8.25
CA ALA A 102 -6.06 3.41 7.46
C ALA A 102 -5.68 4.63 6.61
N ILE A 103 -4.41 4.73 6.22
CA ILE A 103 -3.94 5.71 5.24
C ILE A 103 -3.76 4.99 3.90
N TYR A 104 -4.47 5.42 2.86
CA TYR A 104 -4.21 5.00 1.49
C TYR A 104 -3.32 6.03 0.77
N LEU A 105 -2.31 5.56 0.04
CA LEU A 105 -1.47 6.39 -0.81
C LEU A 105 -1.31 5.76 -2.20
N ASP A 106 -1.21 6.61 -3.23
CA ASP A 106 -0.76 6.15 -4.54
C ASP A 106 0.70 5.69 -4.48
N SER A 107 1.08 4.78 -5.38
CA SER A 107 2.40 4.11 -5.33
C SER A 107 3.54 4.94 -5.94
N ASP A 108 3.26 6.10 -6.51
CA ASP A 108 4.19 6.92 -7.29
C ASP A 108 4.43 8.32 -6.71
N ILE A 109 4.37 8.44 -5.39
CA ILE A 109 4.63 9.70 -4.67
C ILE A 109 5.89 9.63 -3.81
N VAL A 110 6.32 10.78 -3.28
CA VAL A 110 7.38 10.87 -2.28
C VAL A 110 6.85 11.61 -1.07
N VAL A 111 6.91 10.97 0.08
CA VAL A 111 6.51 11.55 1.37
C VAL A 111 7.72 12.27 1.96
N VAL A 112 7.58 13.57 2.20
CA VAL A 112 8.68 14.47 2.62
C VAL A 112 8.57 14.96 4.06
N ARG A 113 7.59 14.46 4.82
CA ARG A 113 7.30 14.78 6.22
C ARG A 113 6.79 13.54 6.96
N ASP A 114 6.61 13.63 8.28
CA ASP A 114 6.03 12.54 9.07
C ASP A 114 4.59 12.26 8.60
N LEU A 115 4.35 11.07 8.04
CA LEU A 115 3.03 10.63 7.59
C LEU A 115 2.05 10.47 8.76
N GLY A 116 2.57 10.23 9.97
CA GLY A 116 1.79 10.13 11.20
C GLY A 116 0.98 11.40 11.51
N GLU A 117 1.39 12.56 10.99
CA GLU A 117 0.58 13.79 11.10
C GLU A 117 -0.82 13.60 10.47
N LEU A 118 -0.94 12.82 9.39
CA LEU A 118 -2.25 12.47 8.80
C LEU A 118 -3.03 11.47 9.65
N TRP A 119 -2.32 10.54 10.30
CA TRP A 119 -2.94 9.55 11.18
C TRP A 119 -3.61 10.21 12.38
N ASP A 120 -3.04 11.30 12.90
CA ASP A 120 -3.54 11.99 14.09
C ASP A 120 -4.78 12.85 13.82
N ILE A 121 -5.17 13.05 12.55
CA ILE A 121 -6.37 13.81 12.19
C ILE A 121 -7.61 13.08 12.72
N ASP A 122 -8.37 13.74 13.59
CA ASP A 122 -9.67 13.24 14.05
C ASP A 122 -10.68 13.24 12.89
N LEU A 123 -11.34 12.10 12.67
CA LEU A 123 -12.32 11.92 11.59
C LEU A 123 -13.76 11.81 12.12
N GLY A 124 -13.98 11.89 13.43
CA GLY A 124 -15.29 11.86 14.08
C GLY A 124 -15.51 10.69 15.03
#